data_AF-A0A9P6H1Q2-F1
#
_entry.id   AF-A0A9P6H1Q2-F1
#
_cell.length_a   1.000
_cell.length_b   1.000
_cell.length_c   1.000
_cell.angle_alpha   90.00
_cell.angle_beta   90.00
_cell.angle_gamma   90.00
#
_symmetry.space_group_name_H-M   'P 1'
#
loop_
_entity.id
_entity.type
_entity.pdbx_description
1 polymer ?
#
loop_
_entity_poly.entity_id
_entity_poly.type
_entity_poly.pdbx_seq_one_letter_code
_entity_poly.pdbx_strand_id
1 'polypeptide(L)'
;MEVCQFCQEKELLDMKDNMYCSNCESYFINNDGVQEHVFVPVEEIDQVTLYGNVCFYCEKLYKKEIKISCINFKEYYAKLLFCKKCKERNFKFIKNTFHKNFVLYKTKQRTCSGLYIFLFLLIFLLISKYCPVFSIIAIFCFEVKIKSNYSICKTILISLIYFIAFKFIVFGYFSYTMLTDKKISFKVPQNLEDSPDIVEHIKFLSISNPKKNKDEFIV
;
A
#
# COMPACT_ATOMS: atom_id res chain seq x y z
N MET A 1 3.39 -16.24 10.93
CA MET A 1 2.42 -15.13 10.98
C MET A 1 2.37 -14.50 9.61
N GLU A 2 1.21 -14.57 8.96
CA GLU A 2 1.04 -14.02 7.62
C GLU A 2 0.65 -12.54 7.70
N VAL A 3 1.38 -11.71 6.93
CA VAL A 3 1.07 -10.30 6.75
C VAL A 3 -0.01 -10.19 5.68
N CYS A 4 -0.98 -9.29 5.88
CA CYS A 4 -2.01 -9.03 4.88
C CYS A 4 -1.38 -8.51 3.58
N GLN A 5 -1.54 -9.23 2.47
CA GLN A 5 -1.01 -8.87 1.15
C GLN A 5 -1.62 -7.57 0.61
N PHE A 6 -2.78 -7.16 1.13
CA PHE A 6 -3.49 -5.96 0.68
C PHE A 6 -3.01 -4.70 1.39
N CYS A 7 -3.00 -4.67 2.72
CA CYS A 7 -2.55 -3.48 3.45
C CYS A 7 -1.07 -3.50 3.83
N GLN A 8 -0.42 -4.67 3.85
CA GLN A 8 0.99 -4.87 4.24
C GLN A 8 1.38 -4.30 5.62
N GLU A 9 0.41 -3.96 6.46
CA GLU A 9 0.62 -3.26 7.74
C GLU A 9 0.32 -4.11 8.96
N LYS A 10 -0.72 -4.95 8.88
CA LYS A 10 -1.19 -5.74 10.02
C LYS A 10 -1.07 -7.23 9.77
N GLU A 11 -0.73 -7.93 10.85
CA GLU A 11 -0.87 -9.37 10.97
C GLU A 11 -2.33 -9.77 10.80
N LEU A 12 -2.52 -10.89 10.11
CA LEU A 12 -3.82 -11.50 9.95
C LEU A 12 -4.20 -12.27 11.22
N LEU A 13 -5.45 -12.14 11.63
CA LEU A 13 -6.03 -12.94 12.70
C LEU A 13 -6.56 -14.23 12.09
N ASP A 14 -5.94 -15.36 12.42
CA ASP A 14 -6.43 -16.68 12.02
C ASP A 14 -7.76 -16.98 12.73
N MET A 15 -8.82 -17.07 11.94
CA MET A 15 -10.08 -17.71 12.31
C MET A 15 -10.08 -19.12 11.73
N LYS A 16 -10.91 -20.04 12.27
CA LYS A 16 -10.90 -21.48 11.89
C LYS A 16 -10.80 -21.77 10.38
N ASP A 17 -11.51 -21.00 9.56
CA ASP A 17 -11.58 -21.21 8.11
C ASP A 17 -11.14 -19.99 7.28
N ASN A 18 -10.82 -18.86 7.92
CA ASN A 18 -10.54 -17.58 7.25
C ASN A 18 -9.52 -16.76 8.04
N MET A 19 -8.80 -15.88 7.35
CA MET A 19 -7.90 -14.90 7.93
C MET A 19 -8.56 -13.52 7.91
N TYR A 20 -8.62 -12.83 9.04
CA TYR A 20 -9.20 -11.50 9.13
C TYR A 20 -8.13 -10.41 9.23
N CYS A 21 -8.22 -9.39 8.38
CA CYS A 21 -7.40 -8.19 8.52
C CYS A 21 -8.20 -7.05 9.14
N SER A 22 -7.83 -6.62 10.35
CA SER A 22 -8.49 -5.48 11.02
C SER A 22 -8.25 -4.12 10.36
N ASN A 23 -7.26 -3.98 9.48
CA ASN A 23 -7.02 -2.73 8.74
C ASN A 23 -7.86 -2.65 7.46
N CYS A 24 -8.04 -3.79 6.79
CA CYS A 24 -8.90 -3.90 5.60
C CYS A 24 -10.37 -4.19 5.96
N GLU A 25 -10.64 -4.57 7.21
CA GLU A 25 -11.94 -5.05 7.71
C GLU A 25 -12.53 -6.14 6.80
N SER A 26 -11.69 -7.05 6.32
CA SER A 26 -12.05 -8.05 5.31
C SER A 26 -11.51 -9.43 5.70
N TYR A 27 -12.21 -10.46 5.23
CA TYR A 27 -11.81 -11.86 5.41
C TYR A 27 -11.16 -12.41 4.14
N PHE A 28 -10.12 -13.21 4.34
CA PHE A 28 -9.29 -13.79 3.30
C PHE A 28 -9.16 -15.30 3.49
N ILE A 29 -9.03 -16.05 2.41
CA ILE A 29 -8.56 -17.44 2.44
C ILE A 29 -7.16 -17.45 1.81
N ASN A 30 -6.28 -18.30 2.33
CA ASN A 30 -5.00 -18.55 1.69
C ASN A 30 -5.16 -19.72 0.72
N ASN A 31 -5.04 -19.45 -0.58
CA ASN A 31 -5.00 -20.47 -1.62
C ASN A 31 -3.62 -20.42 -2.28
N ASP A 32 -2.81 -21.47 -2.08
CA ASP A 32 -1.46 -21.62 -2.66
C ASP A 32 -0.52 -20.41 -2.41
N GLY A 33 -0.60 -19.82 -1.22
CA GLY A 33 0.21 -18.65 -0.83
C GLY A 33 -0.31 -17.31 -1.36
N VAL A 34 -1.46 -17.31 -2.02
CA VAL A 34 -2.17 -16.10 -2.47
C VAL A 34 -3.38 -15.87 -1.57
N GLN A 35 -3.47 -14.65 -1.02
CA GLN A 35 -4.62 -14.26 -0.20
C GLN A 35 -5.78 -13.82 -1.09
N GLU A 36 -6.82 -14.62 -1.12
CA GLU A 36 -8.05 -14.35 -1.87
C GLU A 36 -9.10 -13.72 -0.96
N HIS A 37 -9.82 -12.73 -1.49
CA HIS A 37 -10.85 -12.01 -0.75
C HIS A 37 -12.15 -12.84 -0.73
N VAL A 38 -12.70 -13.11 0.46
CA VAL A 38 -13.82 -14.04 0.64
C VAL A 38 -15.12 -13.29 0.88
N PHE A 39 -15.15 -12.46 1.92
CA PHE A 39 -16.33 -11.69 2.26
C PHE A 39 -15.97 -10.47 3.10
N VAL A 40 -16.89 -9.51 3.12
CA VAL A 40 -16.81 -8.31 3.96
C VAL A 40 -18.05 -8.27 4.85
N PRO A 41 -17.93 -7.92 6.15
CA PRO A 41 -19.10 -7.67 6.96
C PRO A 41 -19.86 -6.48 6.36
N VAL A 42 -21.07 -6.75 5.86
CA VAL A 42 -22.00 -5.72 5.37
C VAL A 42 -22.96 -5.43 6.51
N GLU A 43 -23.06 -4.18 6.92
CA GLU A 43 -24.07 -3.76 7.89
C GLU A 43 -25.44 -3.68 7.22
N GLU A 44 -26.52 -4.04 7.90
CA GLU A 44 -27.88 -3.83 7.39
C GLU A 44 -28.15 -2.32 7.24
N ILE A 45 -28.72 -1.94 6.09
CA ILE A 45 -29.05 -0.57 5.71
C ILE A 45 -30.33 -0.57 4.88
N ASP A 46 -31.26 0.30 5.25
CA ASP A 46 -32.51 0.51 4.49
C ASP A 46 -32.30 1.40 3.24
N GLN A 47 -31.10 1.94 3.10
CA GLN A 47 -30.76 2.88 2.05
C GLN A 47 -30.19 2.16 0.81
N VAL A 48 -30.79 2.42 -0.35
CA VAL A 48 -30.39 1.83 -1.64
C VAL A 48 -29.44 2.75 -2.44
N THR A 49 -29.54 4.07 -2.27
CA THR A 49 -28.75 5.07 -3.02
C THR A 49 -28.35 6.26 -2.16
N LEU A 50 -27.23 6.91 -2.48
CA LEU A 50 -26.84 8.23 -1.96
C LEU A 50 -27.63 9.38 -2.59
N TYR A 51 -28.25 9.16 -3.75
CA TYR A 51 -29.08 10.15 -4.42
C TYR A 51 -30.26 10.58 -3.53
N GLY A 52 -30.46 11.89 -3.35
CA GLY A 52 -31.48 12.42 -2.45
C GLY A 52 -31.20 12.26 -0.94
N ASN A 53 -30.17 11.49 -0.55
CA ASN A 53 -29.78 11.28 0.85
C ASN A 53 -28.56 12.13 1.29
N VAL A 54 -28.06 12.96 0.39
CA VAL A 54 -27.00 13.94 0.64
C VAL A 54 -27.51 15.35 0.31
N CYS A 55 -26.82 16.39 0.79
CA CYS A 55 -27.19 17.75 0.41
C CYS A 55 -26.90 18.02 -1.07
N PHE A 56 -27.62 18.96 -1.66
CA PHE A 56 -27.49 19.35 -3.07
C PHE A 56 -26.05 19.60 -3.53
N TYR A 57 -25.22 20.21 -2.67
CA TYR A 57 -23.80 20.42 -2.96
C TYR A 57 -23.02 19.09 -3.07
N CYS A 58 -23.22 18.18 -2.11
CA CYS A 58 -22.55 16.88 -2.12
C CYS A 58 -23.04 16.01 -3.29
N GLU A 59 -24.31 16.11 -3.67
CA GLU A 59 -24.86 15.40 -4.83
C GLU A 59 -24.21 15.87 -6.13
N LYS A 60 -24.02 17.19 -6.30
CA LYS A 60 -23.26 17.73 -7.44
C LYS A 60 -21.84 17.22 -7.50
N LEU A 61 -21.18 17.06 -6.34
CA LEU A 61 -19.85 16.47 -6.28
C LEU A 61 -19.85 14.97 -6.56
N TYR A 62 -20.89 14.26 -6.12
CA TYR A 62 -21.08 12.84 -6.37
C TYR A 62 -21.17 12.54 -7.88
N LYS A 63 -21.88 13.38 -8.64
CA LYS A 63 -22.00 13.24 -10.10
C LYS A 63 -20.71 13.52 -10.88
N LYS A 64 -19.65 14.03 -10.24
CA LYS A 64 -18.37 14.28 -10.93
C LYS A 64 -17.54 13.00 -10.98
N GLU A 65 -16.83 12.78 -12.08
CA GLU A 65 -15.89 11.67 -12.27
C GLU A 65 -14.59 11.85 -11.47
N ILE A 66 -14.71 11.99 -10.15
CA ILE A 66 -13.57 12.15 -9.26
C ILE A 66 -13.13 10.77 -8.77
N LYS A 67 -11.83 10.46 -8.92
CA LYS A 67 -11.22 9.24 -8.41
C LYS A 67 -10.35 9.56 -7.19
N ILE A 68 -10.55 8.82 -6.11
CA ILE A 68 -9.86 8.96 -4.84
C ILE A 68 -8.83 7.84 -4.74
N SER A 69 -7.56 8.20 -4.57
CA SER A 69 -6.49 7.24 -4.27
C SER A 69 -6.47 6.96 -2.76
N CYS A 70 -6.60 5.70 -2.36
CA CYS A 70 -6.66 5.27 -0.96
C CYS A 70 -6.11 3.84 -0.79
N ILE A 71 -5.61 3.53 0.41
CA ILE A 71 -5.15 2.17 0.76
C ILE A 71 -6.27 1.38 1.47
N ASN A 72 -7.08 2.07 2.26
CA ASN A 72 -8.16 1.50 3.05
C ASN A 72 -9.39 2.42 3.07
N PHE A 73 -10.49 1.93 3.66
CA PHE A 73 -11.72 2.70 3.80
C PHE A 73 -11.53 4.01 4.58
N LYS A 74 -10.70 4.01 5.63
CA LYS A 74 -10.45 5.19 6.45
C LYS A 74 -9.87 6.34 5.63
N GLU A 75 -8.88 6.04 4.78
CA GLU A 75 -8.31 7.03 3.85
C GLU A 75 -9.32 7.50 2.81
N TYR A 76 -10.09 6.57 2.24
CA TYR A 76 -11.13 6.89 1.26
C TYR A 76 -12.16 7.86 1.86
N TYR A 77 -12.70 7.52 3.02
CA TYR A 77 -13.72 8.30 3.72
C TYR A 77 -13.20 9.68 4.13
N ALA A 78 -11.93 9.78 4.54
CA ALA A 78 -11.30 11.07 4.83
C ALA A 78 -11.22 11.97 3.58
N LYS A 79 -10.78 11.41 2.44
CA LYS A 79 -10.61 12.13 1.16
C LYS A 79 -11.91 12.39 0.39
N LEU A 80 -13.01 11.71 0.75
CA LEU A 80 -14.33 11.89 0.14
C LEU A 80 -14.78 13.36 0.21
N LEU A 81 -15.27 13.93 -0.88
CA LEU A 81 -15.58 15.37 -0.95
C LEU A 81 -16.98 15.73 -0.43
N PHE A 82 -17.53 14.95 0.49
CA PHE A 82 -18.80 15.24 1.13
C PHE A 82 -18.62 16.15 2.35
N CYS A 83 -19.65 16.92 2.69
CA CYS A 83 -19.67 17.66 3.94
C CYS A 83 -19.76 16.68 5.12
N LYS A 84 -19.28 17.10 6.30
CA LYS A 84 -19.23 16.26 7.51
C LYS A 84 -20.59 15.62 7.85
N LYS A 85 -21.68 16.39 7.79
CA LYS A 85 -23.04 15.90 8.05
C LYS A 85 -23.48 14.79 7.09
N CYS A 86 -23.20 14.94 5.80
CA CYS A 86 -23.56 13.93 4.80
C CYS A 86 -22.70 12.67 4.95
N LYS A 87 -21.41 12.82 5.26
CA LYS A 87 -20.53 11.70 5.57
C LYS A 87 -21.03 10.89 6.76
N GLU A 88 -21.33 11.55 7.88
CA GLU A 88 -21.77 10.90 9.12
C GLU A 88 -23.13 10.19 8.94
N ARG A 89 -24.11 10.86 8.33
CA ARG A 89 -25.43 10.26 8.06
C ARG A 89 -25.33 9.00 7.20
N ASN A 90 -24.45 9.01 6.20
CA ASN A 90 -24.33 7.95 5.20
C ASN A 90 -23.14 7.02 5.45
N PHE A 91 -22.55 7.03 6.65
CA PHE A 91 -21.31 6.30 6.94
C PHE A 91 -21.41 4.82 6.59
N LYS A 92 -22.48 4.15 7.06
CA LYS A 92 -22.71 2.73 6.83
C LYS A 92 -22.88 2.39 5.35
N PHE A 93 -23.67 3.21 4.65
CA PHE A 93 -23.86 3.05 3.20
C PHE A 93 -22.54 3.19 2.45
N ILE A 94 -21.80 4.27 2.69
CA ILE A 94 -20.51 4.52 2.02
C ILE A 94 -19.51 3.39 2.32
N LYS A 95 -19.49 2.90 3.56
CA LYS A 95 -18.64 1.79 3.99
C LYS A 95 -18.99 0.50 3.26
N ASN A 96 -20.27 0.10 3.25
CA ASN A 96 -20.74 -1.09 2.56
C ASN A 96 -20.45 -1.03 1.05
N THR A 97 -20.71 0.12 0.42
CA THR A 97 -20.49 0.28 -1.01
C THR A 97 -19.00 0.30 -1.35
N PHE A 98 -18.15 0.90 -0.51
CA PHE A 98 -16.69 0.82 -0.66
C PHE A 98 -16.25 -0.65 -0.61
N HIS A 99 -16.66 -1.39 0.40
CA HIS A 99 -16.24 -2.77 0.59
C HIS A 99 -16.74 -3.74 -0.48
N LYS A 100 -17.91 -3.48 -1.09
CA LYS A 100 -18.40 -4.25 -2.24
C LYS A 100 -17.56 -4.04 -3.49
N ASN A 101 -17.01 -2.83 -3.69
CA ASN A 101 -16.46 -2.42 -4.98
C ASN A 101 -14.94 -2.16 -4.98
N PHE A 102 -14.29 -2.00 -3.83
CA PHE A 102 -12.89 -1.52 -3.79
C PHE A 102 -11.91 -2.46 -4.51
N VAL A 103 -12.18 -3.77 -4.53
CA VAL A 103 -11.34 -4.78 -5.20
C VAL A 103 -11.22 -4.49 -6.70
N LEU A 104 -12.29 -3.99 -7.34
CA LEU A 104 -12.30 -3.59 -8.76
C LEU A 104 -11.31 -2.49 -9.08
N TYR A 105 -11.06 -1.61 -8.12
CA TYR A 105 -10.26 -0.41 -8.33
C TYR A 105 -8.80 -0.60 -7.90
N LYS A 106 -8.35 -1.85 -7.79
CA LYS A 106 -6.97 -2.20 -7.43
C LYS A 106 -6.01 -1.69 -8.49
N THR A 107 -5.09 -0.83 -8.07
CA THR A 107 -4.01 -0.32 -8.89
C THR A 107 -2.67 -0.54 -8.19
N LYS A 108 -1.58 -0.72 -8.95
CA LYS A 108 -0.22 -0.74 -8.39
C LYS A 108 0.36 0.66 -8.53
N GLN A 109 0.64 1.33 -7.42
CA GLN A 109 1.21 2.67 -7.40
C GLN A 109 2.60 2.64 -6.75
N ARG A 110 3.47 3.55 -7.19
CA ARG A 110 4.79 3.72 -6.55
C ARG A 110 4.60 4.19 -5.12
N THR A 111 5.35 3.59 -4.19
CA THR A 111 5.38 3.98 -2.77
C THR A 111 5.98 5.35 -2.56
N CYS A 112 7.08 5.64 -3.24
CA CYS A 112 7.77 6.90 -3.13
C CYS A 112 7.26 7.90 -4.17
N SER A 113 6.89 9.10 -3.71
CA SER A 113 6.63 10.22 -4.60
C SER A 113 7.93 10.63 -5.30
N GLY A 114 7.84 11.14 -6.53
CA GLY A 114 9.02 11.62 -7.26
C GLY A 114 9.79 12.70 -6.49
N LEU A 115 9.07 13.53 -5.72
CA LEU A 115 9.66 14.56 -4.87
C LEU A 115 10.51 13.97 -3.75
N TYR A 116 10.07 12.86 -3.13
CA TYR A 116 10.85 12.20 -2.09
C TYR A 116 12.15 11.60 -2.65
N ILE A 117 12.08 10.97 -3.83
CA ILE A 117 13.26 10.43 -4.53
C ILE A 117 14.24 11.56 -4.85
N PHE A 118 13.73 12.71 -5.31
CA PHE A 118 14.54 13.89 -5.59
C PHE A 118 15.24 14.44 -4.33
N LEU A 119 14.50 14.57 -3.21
CA LEU A 119 15.08 15.01 -1.95
C LEU A 119 16.15 14.04 -1.43
N PHE A 120 15.91 12.73 -1.53
CA PHE A 120 16.88 11.70 -1.15
C PHE A 120 18.18 11.82 -1.96
N LEU A 121 18.08 12.00 -3.28
CA LEU A 121 19.23 12.27 -4.16
C LEU A 121 20.00 13.51 -3.72
N LEU A 122 19.30 14.59 -3.41
CA LEU A 122 19.92 15.87 -3.01
C LEU A 122 20.65 15.75 -1.67
N ILE A 123 20.05 15.10 -0.68
CA ILE A 123 20.68 14.83 0.63
C ILE A 123 21.93 13.96 0.46
N PHE A 124 21.86 12.91 -0.37
CA PHE A 124 23.02 12.06 -0.64
C PHE A 124 24.18 12.85 -1.27
N LEU A 125 23.90 13.72 -2.24
CA LEU A 125 24.92 14.59 -2.84
C LEU A 125 25.56 15.53 -1.83
N LEU A 126 24.76 16.11 -0.92
CA LEU A 126 25.27 16.97 0.15
C LEU A 126 26.17 16.18 1.11
N ILE A 127 25.70 15.05 1.64
CA ILE A 127 26.46 14.24 2.61
C ILE A 127 27.73 13.66 1.99
N SER A 128 27.68 13.24 0.72
CA SER A 128 28.83 12.72 -0.02
C SER A 128 29.98 13.74 -0.03
N LYS A 129 29.65 15.04 -0.09
CA LYS A 129 30.62 16.14 -0.07
C LYS A 129 31.28 16.36 1.30
N TYR A 130 30.57 16.13 2.40
CA TYR A 130 31.03 16.47 3.77
C TYR A 130 31.54 15.28 4.60
N CYS A 131 31.55 14.07 4.03
CA CYS A 131 32.01 12.84 4.69
C CYS A 131 33.51 12.45 4.54
N PRO A 132 34.47 13.30 4.09
CA PRO A 132 35.89 12.95 4.17
C PRO A 132 36.48 13.08 5.59
N VAL A 133 35.78 13.77 6.51
CA VAL A 133 36.25 14.00 7.89
C VAL A 133 36.39 12.69 8.68
N PHE A 134 35.48 11.72 8.47
CA PHE A 134 35.57 10.39 9.06
C PHE A 134 36.74 9.57 8.50
N SER A 135 37.08 9.79 7.22
CA SER A 135 38.21 9.16 6.55
C SER A 135 39.54 9.63 7.15
N ILE A 136 39.65 10.93 7.48
CA ILE A 136 40.85 11.51 8.11
C ILE A 136 41.07 10.95 9.53
N ILE A 137 40.01 10.81 10.34
CA ILE A 137 40.10 10.25 11.70
C ILE A 137 40.45 8.76 11.67
N ALA A 138 39.88 7.99 10.74
CA ALA A 138 40.22 6.58 10.56
C ALA A 138 41.68 6.39 10.14
N ILE A 139 42.20 7.26 9.26
CA ILE A 139 43.62 7.29 8.87
C ILE A 139 44.51 7.58 10.08
N PHE A 140 44.14 8.56 10.93
CA PHE A 140 44.89 8.93 12.13
C PHE A 140 44.94 7.78 13.16
N CYS A 141 43.83 7.08 13.39
CA CYS A 141 43.80 5.91 14.27
C CYS A 141 44.55 4.69 13.71
N PHE A 142 44.70 4.59 12.39
CA PHE A 142 45.43 3.50 11.72
C PHE A 142 46.94 3.73 11.72
N GLU A 143 47.40 4.99 11.55
CA GLU A 143 48.83 5.35 11.63
C GLU A 143 49.43 5.09 13.01
N VAL A 144 48.66 5.30 14.09
CA VAL A 144 49.13 5.04 15.46
C VAL A 144 49.38 3.55 15.73
N LYS A 145 48.85 2.63 14.89
CA LYS A 145 48.84 1.19 15.16
C LYS A 145 49.81 0.35 14.32
N ILE A 146 50.38 0.85 13.22
CA ILE A 146 51.24 0.04 12.32
C ILE A 146 52.64 0.64 12.15
N LYS A 147 53.59 0.11 12.92
CA LYS A 147 55.04 0.10 12.59
C LYS A 147 55.31 -1.10 11.68
N SER A 148 55.25 -0.96 10.36
CA SER A 148 55.79 -1.95 9.41
C SER A 148 55.82 -1.40 7.98
N ASN A 149 56.84 -1.81 7.21
CA ASN A 149 57.30 -1.36 5.89
C ASN A 149 56.33 -1.55 4.70
N TYR A 150 55.01 -1.44 4.89
CA TYR A 150 54.08 -1.27 3.76
C TYR A 150 53.95 0.20 3.41
N SER A 151 53.96 0.53 2.10
CA SER A 151 53.74 1.90 1.62
C SER A 151 52.36 2.37 2.05
N ILE A 152 52.33 3.17 3.12
CA ILE A 152 51.16 3.74 3.80
C ILE A 152 50.16 4.31 2.78
N CYS A 153 50.65 4.92 1.71
CA CYS A 153 49.84 5.46 0.61
C CYS A 153 48.96 4.40 -0.10
N LYS A 154 49.43 3.17 -0.29
CA LYS A 154 48.66 2.12 -1.00
C LYS A 154 47.49 1.63 -0.15
N THR A 155 47.70 1.43 1.15
CA THR A 155 46.65 0.99 2.08
C THR A 155 45.57 2.07 2.26
N ILE A 156 45.99 3.34 2.31
CA ILE A 156 45.07 4.49 2.34
C ILE A 156 44.25 4.57 1.05
N LEU A 157 44.90 4.46 -0.12
CA LEU A 157 44.23 4.53 -1.41
C LEU A 157 43.18 3.41 -1.58
N ILE A 158 43.55 2.17 -1.23
CA ILE A 158 42.64 1.02 -1.30
C ILE A 158 41.44 1.22 -0.35
N SER A 159 41.68 1.65 0.90
CA SER A 159 40.61 1.88 1.87
C SER A 159 39.64 2.99 1.43
N LEU A 160 40.16 4.06 0.83
CA LEU A 160 39.34 5.14 0.26
C LEU A 160 38.50 4.65 -0.93
N ILE A 161 39.08 3.86 -1.84
CA ILE A 161 38.35 3.29 -2.98
C ILE A 161 37.21 2.37 -2.50
N TYR A 162 37.48 1.47 -1.54
CA TYR A 162 36.44 0.60 -0.99
C TYR A 162 35.31 1.38 -0.32
N PHE A 163 35.63 2.44 0.43
CA PHE A 163 34.63 3.27 1.09
C PHE A 163 33.75 4.04 0.10
N ILE A 164 34.36 4.60 -0.95
CA ILE A 164 33.63 5.28 -2.03
C ILE A 164 32.71 4.27 -2.74
N ALA A 165 33.25 3.11 -3.14
CA ALA A 165 32.49 2.06 -3.81
C ALA A 165 31.31 1.57 -2.94
N PHE A 166 31.54 1.31 -1.66
CA PHE A 166 30.51 0.85 -0.72
C PHE A 166 29.35 1.87 -0.59
N LYS A 167 29.66 3.17 -0.51
CA LYS A 167 28.64 4.23 -0.48
C LYS A 167 27.74 4.22 -1.71
N PHE A 168 28.33 4.10 -2.90
CA PHE A 168 27.57 4.05 -4.14
C PHE A 168 26.74 2.77 -4.28
N ILE A 169 27.24 1.64 -3.80
CA ILE A 169 26.50 0.37 -3.78
C ILE A 169 25.27 0.49 -2.87
N VAL A 170 25.46 0.97 -1.63
CA VAL A 170 24.36 1.15 -0.66
C VAL A 170 23.35 2.16 -1.19
N PHE A 171 23.80 3.28 -1.75
CA PHE A 171 22.93 4.27 -2.37
C PHE A 171 22.16 3.71 -3.57
N GLY A 172 22.83 2.95 -4.44
CA GLY A 172 22.22 2.27 -5.57
C GLY A 172 21.14 1.29 -5.13
N TYR A 173 21.38 0.52 -4.06
CA TYR A 173 20.41 -0.38 -3.47
C TYR A 173 19.18 0.35 -2.92
N PHE A 174 19.37 1.44 -2.16
CA PHE A 174 18.25 2.24 -1.66
C PHE A 174 17.47 2.93 -2.80
N SER A 175 18.16 3.44 -3.81
CA SER A 175 17.51 4.05 -4.98
C SER A 175 16.71 3.02 -5.77
N TYR A 176 17.29 1.83 -5.96
CA TYR A 176 16.61 0.71 -6.61
C TYR A 176 15.34 0.33 -5.86
N THR A 177 15.43 0.09 -4.55
CA THR A 177 14.27 -0.25 -3.72
C THR A 177 13.19 0.84 -3.77
N MET A 178 13.53 2.13 -3.68
CA MET A 178 12.56 3.22 -3.83
C MET A 178 11.89 3.30 -5.22
N LEU A 179 12.59 2.86 -6.28
CA LEU A 179 12.07 2.88 -7.66
C LEU A 179 11.22 1.66 -8.01
N THR A 180 11.60 0.50 -7.48
CA THR A 180 10.95 -0.78 -7.77
C THR A 180 9.82 -1.12 -6.82
N ASP A 181 9.86 -0.59 -5.59
CA ASP A 181 8.81 -0.84 -4.62
C ASP A 181 7.48 -0.22 -5.09
N LYS A 182 6.46 -1.07 -5.14
CA LYS A 182 5.12 -0.73 -5.60
C LYS A 182 4.16 -1.22 -4.54
N LYS A 183 3.46 -0.29 -3.90
CA LYS A 183 2.36 -0.64 -3.00
C LYS A 183 1.07 -0.77 -3.81
N ILE A 184 0.23 -1.66 -3.32
CA ILE A 184 -1.15 -1.78 -3.78
C ILE A 184 -1.89 -0.55 -3.26
N SER A 185 -2.54 0.18 -4.16
CA SER A 185 -3.44 1.29 -3.82
C SER A 185 -4.72 1.18 -4.65
N PHE A 186 -5.81 1.74 -4.15
CA PHE A 186 -7.10 1.70 -4.83
C PHE A 186 -7.42 3.09 -5.38
N LYS A 187 -7.78 3.18 -6.67
CA LYS A 187 -8.28 4.41 -7.30
C LYS A 187 -9.79 4.35 -7.42
N VAL A 188 -10.47 4.55 -6.30
CA VAL A 188 -11.90 4.34 -6.16
C VAL A 188 -12.66 5.59 -6.62
N PRO A 189 -13.66 5.47 -7.52
CA PRO A 189 -14.49 6.60 -7.89
C PRO A 189 -15.34 7.07 -6.70
N GLN A 190 -15.60 8.36 -6.63
CA GLN A 190 -16.50 8.92 -5.63
C GLN A 190 -17.94 8.44 -5.84
N ASN A 191 -18.36 8.29 -7.09
CA ASN A 191 -19.60 7.62 -7.46
C ASN A 191 -19.35 6.12 -7.59
N LEU A 192 -19.80 5.38 -6.59
CA LEU A 192 -19.68 3.93 -6.54
C LEU A 192 -20.94 3.22 -7.08
N GLU A 193 -22.00 3.95 -7.41
CA GLU A 193 -23.27 3.41 -7.91
C GLU A 193 -23.25 3.27 -9.44
N ASP A 194 -22.60 4.17 -10.17
CA ASP A 194 -22.55 4.18 -11.65
C ASP A 194 -21.48 3.26 -12.28
N SER A 195 -20.94 2.27 -11.56
CA SER A 195 -19.88 1.44 -12.13
C SER A 195 -20.44 0.36 -13.08
N PRO A 196 -20.05 0.35 -14.37
CA PRO A 196 -20.61 -0.53 -15.39
C PRO A 196 -20.32 -2.02 -15.15
N ASP A 197 -19.31 -2.35 -14.33
CA ASP A 197 -18.83 -3.73 -14.13
C ASP A 197 -19.30 -4.36 -12.80
N ILE A 198 -20.16 -3.69 -12.04
CA ILE A 198 -20.64 -4.21 -10.74
C ILE A 198 -21.35 -5.56 -10.90
N VAL A 199 -22.17 -5.72 -11.95
CA VAL A 199 -22.94 -6.96 -12.16
C VAL A 199 -22.03 -8.14 -12.50
N GLU A 200 -21.00 -7.91 -13.31
CA GLU A 200 -20.03 -8.94 -13.69
C GLU A 200 -19.07 -9.28 -12.54
N HIS A 201 -18.71 -8.28 -11.73
CA HIS A 201 -17.91 -8.50 -10.52
C HIS A 201 -18.68 -9.20 -9.41
N ILE A 202 -19.95 -8.83 -9.19
CA ILE A 202 -20.84 -9.56 -8.26
C ILE A 202 -21.00 -11.01 -8.74
N LYS A 203 -21.12 -11.24 -10.07
CA LYS A 203 -21.07 -12.59 -10.62
C LYS A 203 -19.76 -13.29 -10.28
N PHE A 204 -18.61 -12.68 -10.50
CA PHE A 204 -17.30 -13.26 -10.16
C PHE A 204 -17.17 -13.60 -8.65
N LEU A 205 -17.60 -12.70 -7.77
CA LEU A 205 -17.62 -12.90 -6.31
C LEU A 205 -18.67 -13.92 -5.85
N SER A 206 -19.73 -14.13 -6.62
CA SER A 206 -20.75 -15.16 -6.35
C SER A 206 -20.39 -16.54 -6.93
N ILE A 207 -19.64 -16.57 -8.03
CA ILE A 207 -19.20 -17.79 -8.73
C ILE A 207 -18.02 -18.45 -8.00
N SER A 208 -17.22 -17.70 -7.24
CA SER A 208 -16.27 -18.26 -6.27
C SER A 208 -16.95 -18.97 -5.08
N ASN A 209 -18.28 -19.07 -5.09
CA ASN A 209 -19.06 -19.86 -4.14
C ASN A 209 -19.88 -20.97 -4.85
N PRO A 210 -19.25 -21.95 -5.56
CA PRO A 210 -19.94 -23.18 -5.84
C PRO A 210 -19.87 -24.01 -4.56
N LYS A 211 -20.84 -23.83 -3.66
CA LYS A 211 -21.08 -24.84 -2.64
C LYS A 211 -21.16 -26.19 -3.35
N LYS A 212 -20.35 -27.13 -2.90
CA LYS A 212 -20.81 -28.45 -2.42
C LYS A 212 -22.33 -28.57 -2.56
N ASN A 213 -22.77 -29.04 -3.71
CA ASN A 213 -24.10 -29.58 -4.00
C ASN A 213 -23.91 -30.54 -5.18
N LYS A 214 -23.06 -31.54 -4.94
CA LYS A 214 -23.21 -32.87 -5.53
C LYS A 214 -23.35 -33.79 -4.32
N ASP A 215 -24.29 -34.71 -4.42
CA ASP A 215 -24.82 -35.56 -3.34
C ASP A 215 -25.90 -34.76 -2.58
N GLU A 216 -27.20 -34.88 -2.85
CA GLU A 216 -28.01 -36.08 -3.00
C GLU A 216 -29.19 -35.80 -3.93
N PHE A 217 -29.33 -36.54 -5.03
CA PHE A 217 -30.61 -36.92 -5.66
C PHE A 217 -30.32 -38.00 -6.71
N ILE A 218 -30.12 -39.22 -6.21
CA ILE A 218 -30.33 -40.53 -6.86
C ILE A 218 -30.68 -41.43 -5.66
N VAL A 219 -31.93 -41.82 -5.39
CA VAL A 219 -32.84 -42.70 -6.14
C VAL A 219 -34.28 -42.27 -5.88
#